data_AF-A0A061J292-F1
#
_entry.id   AF-A0A061J292-F1
#
_cell.length_a   1.000
_cell.length_b   1.000
_cell.length_c   1.000
_cell.angle_alpha   90.00
_cell.angle_beta   90.00
_cell.angle_gamma   90.00
#
_symmetry.space_group_name_H-M   'P 1'
#
loop_
_entity.id
_entity.type
_entity.pdbx_description
1 polymer ?
#
loop_
_entity_poly.entity_id
_entity_poly.type
_entity_poly.pdbx_seq_one_letter_code
_entity_poly.pdbx_strand_id
1 'polypeptide(L)'
;MEVVERFLTLRRDGHGEEAYEMLASGAALGCPWGGMHHGENVLELLRDEARFVKKGYLDPVPIEKIDENTFQRKFKWDRGMYEYGNGGFKWIGSLPTWREIYFVDNGKIRLVTANKQLKNKSLFHALGLSNLF
;
A
#
# COMPACT_ATOMS: atom_id res chain seq x y z
N MET A 1 -2.14 -12.99 10.58
CA MET A 1 -0.83 -12.52 10.09
C MET A 1 -0.40 -13.33 8.89
N GLU A 2 -0.31 -14.65 9.01
CA GLU A 2 0.02 -15.58 7.92
C GLU A 2 -0.78 -15.35 6.62
N VAL A 3 -2.11 -15.17 6.72
CA VAL A 3 -2.96 -14.84 5.55
C VAL A 3 -2.49 -13.57 4.81
N VAL A 4 -2.02 -12.55 5.52
CA VAL A 4 -1.55 -11.29 4.91
C VAL A 4 -0.18 -11.49 4.26
N GLU A 5 0.71 -12.21 4.93
CA GLU A 5 2.05 -12.53 4.40
C GLU A 5 1.96 -13.34 3.12
N ARG A 6 1.13 -14.39 3.12
CA ARG A 6 0.92 -15.25 1.95
C ARG A 6 0.23 -14.47 0.82
N PHE A 7 -0.77 -13.65 1.12
CA PHE A 7 -1.42 -12.77 0.13
C PHE A 7 -0.41 -11.83 -0.56
N LEU A 8 0.45 -11.17 0.21
CA LEU A 8 1.48 -10.28 -0.32
C LEU A 8 2.55 -11.01 -1.13
N THR A 9 2.89 -12.23 -0.72
CA THR A 9 3.85 -13.08 -1.43
C THR A 9 3.31 -13.48 -2.80
N LEU A 10 2.07 -13.98 -2.86
CA LEU A 10 1.41 -14.35 -4.11
C LEU A 10 1.33 -13.17 -5.09
N ARG A 11 0.97 -11.97 -4.61
CA ARG A 11 0.95 -10.75 -5.43
C ARG A 11 2.32 -10.39 -5.98
N ARG A 12 3.37 -10.46 -5.16
CA ARG A 12 4.75 -10.18 -5.57
C ARG A 12 5.18 -11.13 -6.68
N ASP A 13 4.87 -12.41 -6.52
CA ASP A 13 5.27 -13.49 -7.40
C ASP A 13 4.40 -13.57 -8.67
N GLY A 14 3.32 -12.77 -8.76
CA GLY A 14 2.44 -12.70 -9.92
C GLY A 14 1.31 -13.73 -9.94
N HIS A 15 1.05 -14.39 -8.82
CA HIS A 15 -0.02 -15.36 -8.63
C HIS A 15 -1.34 -14.67 -8.22
N GLY A 16 -1.84 -13.80 -9.10
CA GLY A 16 -3.02 -12.96 -8.81
C GLY A 16 -4.30 -13.74 -8.52
N GLU A 17 -4.50 -14.87 -9.19
CA GLU A 17 -5.69 -15.72 -9.00
C GLU A 17 -5.66 -16.40 -7.63
N GLU A 18 -4.54 -16.99 -7.25
CA GLU A 18 -4.34 -17.58 -5.92
C GLU A 18 -4.46 -16.51 -4.82
N ALA A 19 -3.96 -15.29 -5.06
CA ALA A 19 -4.12 -14.18 -4.13
C ALA A 19 -5.59 -13.79 -3.96
N TYR A 20 -6.40 -13.88 -5.02
CA TYR A 20 -7.83 -13.58 -4.96
C TYR A 20 -8.60 -14.59 -4.10
N GLU A 21 -8.22 -15.88 -4.10
CA GLU A 21 -8.86 -16.91 -3.28
C GLU A 21 -8.75 -16.65 -1.77
N MET A 22 -7.73 -15.88 -1.37
CA MET A 22 -7.50 -15.46 0.02
C MET A 22 -8.44 -14.34 0.48
N LEU A 23 -9.18 -13.73 -0.46
CA LEU A 23 -10.13 -12.67 -0.16
C LEU A 23 -11.51 -13.25 0.22
N ALA A 24 -12.18 -12.58 1.15
CA ALA A 24 -13.57 -12.89 1.46
C ALA A 24 -14.48 -12.50 0.29
N SER A 25 -15.67 -13.12 0.21
CA SER A 25 -16.68 -12.72 -0.77
C SER A 25 -17.06 -11.25 -0.55
N GLY A 26 -17.07 -10.46 -1.64
CA GLY A 26 -17.35 -9.03 -1.59
C GLY A 26 -16.23 -8.17 -0.99
N ALA A 27 -15.00 -8.70 -0.87
CA ALA A 27 -13.87 -7.93 -0.35
C ALA A 27 -13.57 -6.69 -1.21
N ALA A 28 -13.05 -5.66 -0.55
CA ALA A 28 -12.57 -4.44 -1.20
C ALA A 28 -11.05 -4.32 -1.06
N LEU A 29 -10.38 -3.94 -2.15
CA LEU A 29 -8.92 -3.89 -2.20
C LEU A 29 -8.44 -2.48 -2.56
N GLY A 30 -7.83 -1.80 -1.59
CA GLY A 30 -7.09 -0.57 -1.79
C GLY A 30 -5.73 -0.84 -2.41
N CYS A 31 -5.40 -0.13 -3.49
CA CYS A 31 -4.11 -0.21 -4.16
C CYS A 31 -3.50 1.19 -4.35
N PRO A 32 -2.18 1.35 -4.12
CA PRO A 32 -1.45 2.58 -4.44
C PRO A 32 -1.56 3.07 -5.89
N TRP A 33 -1.89 2.19 -6.85
CA TRP A 33 -2.03 2.52 -8.28
C TRP A 33 -3.42 3.00 -8.72
N GLY A 34 -4.48 2.77 -7.94
CA GLY A 34 -5.86 2.92 -8.47
C GLY A 34 -6.95 3.24 -7.45
N GLY A 35 -6.61 3.41 -6.16
CA GLY A 35 -7.61 3.65 -5.13
C GLY A 35 -8.28 2.34 -4.69
N MET A 36 -9.60 2.37 -4.49
CA MET A 36 -10.36 1.22 -3.98
C MET A 36 -10.98 0.41 -5.12
N HIS A 37 -10.77 -0.90 -5.11
CA HIS A 37 -11.31 -1.85 -6.09
C HIS A 37 -12.34 -2.76 -5.42
N HIS A 38 -13.37 -3.15 -6.18
CA HIS A 38 -14.50 -3.96 -5.71
C HIS A 38 -14.91 -4.99 -6.76
N GLY A 39 -15.43 -6.15 -6.32
CA GLY A 39 -15.96 -7.18 -7.22
C GLY A 39 -14.91 -7.68 -8.22
N GLU A 40 -15.30 -7.82 -9.48
CA GLU A 40 -14.45 -8.35 -10.57
C GLU A 40 -13.17 -7.51 -10.78
N ASN A 41 -13.23 -6.20 -10.52
CA ASN A 41 -12.08 -5.30 -10.64
C ASN A 41 -10.92 -5.66 -9.68
N VAL A 42 -11.20 -6.38 -8.59
CA VAL A 42 -10.15 -6.87 -7.68
C VAL A 42 -9.35 -7.98 -8.34
N LEU A 43 -10.02 -8.93 -8.99
CA LEU A 43 -9.35 -10.03 -9.69
C LEU A 43 -8.55 -9.51 -10.89
N GLU A 44 -9.11 -8.58 -11.66
CA GLU A 44 -8.40 -7.95 -12.78
C GLU A 44 -7.13 -7.24 -12.32
N LEU A 45 -7.22 -6.42 -11.26
CA LEU A 45 -6.06 -5.77 -10.65
C LEU A 45 -4.99 -6.79 -10.26
N LEU A 46 -5.37 -7.85 -9.54
CA LEU A 46 -4.43 -8.87 -9.07
C LEU A 46 -3.76 -9.64 -10.23
N ARG A 47 -4.51 -9.92 -11.32
CA ARG A 47 -3.95 -10.52 -12.54
C ARG A 47 -2.96 -9.57 -13.23
N ASP A 48 -3.31 -8.29 -13.33
CA ASP A 48 -2.48 -7.28 -13.99
C ASP A 48 -1.21 -6.96 -13.22
N GLU A 49 -1.21 -7.11 -11.89
CA GLU A 49 -0.03 -6.94 -11.05
C GLU A 49 1.14 -7.81 -11.50
N ALA A 50 0.90 -8.99 -12.12
CA ALA A 50 1.95 -9.83 -12.70
C ALA A 50 2.80 -9.06 -13.74
N ARG A 51 2.17 -8.16 -14.50
CA ARG A 51 2.77 -7.42 -15.62
C ARG A 51 3.33 -6.05 -15.24
N PHE A 52 3.13 -5.62 -13.99
CA PHE A 52 3.61 -4.31 -13.55
C PHE A 52 5.13 -4.26 -13.54
N VAL A 53 5.69 -3.27 -14.25
CA VAL A 53 7.14 -3.03 -14.33
C VAL A 53 7.71 -2.55 -12.97
N LYS A 54 6.88 -1.89 -12.15
CA LYS A 54 7.27 -1.37 -10.83
C LYS A 54 6.33 -1.88 -9.74
N LYS A 55 6.83 -2.83 -8.94
CA LYS A 55 6.10 -3.45 -7.82
C LYS A 55 6.68 -3.15 -6.44
N GLY A 56 7.47 -2.08 -6.30
CA GLY A 56 8.14 -1.75 -5.03
C GLY A 56 7.18 -1.55 -3.84
N TYR A 57 5.89 -1.31 -4.09
CA TYR A 57 4.87 -1.31 -3.03
C TYR A 57 4.57 -2.71 -2.47
N LEU A 58 4.99 -3.79 -3.12
CA LEU A 58 4.88 -5.19 -2.68
C LEU A 58 6.20 -5.72 -2.08
N ASP A 59 7.23 -4.87 -1.99
CA ASP A 59 8.49 -5.24 -1.36
C ASP A 59 8.25 -5.72 0.09
N PRO A 60 9.02 -6.71 0.55
CA PRO A 60 8.86 -7.24 1.89
C PRO A 60 9.18 -6.15 2.90
N VAL A 61 8.20 -5.83 3.74
CA VAL A 61 8.29 -4.90 4.86
C VAL A 61 7.62 -5.52 6.08
N PRO A 62 7.98 -5.10 7.31
CA PRO A 62 7.34 -5.60 8.51
C PRO A 62 5.82 -5.41 8.49
N ILE A 63 5.10 -6.45 8.91
CA ILE A 63 3.67 -6.43 9.13
C ILE A 63 3.45 -6.36 10.64
N GLU A 64 2.70 -5.37 11.09
CA GLU A 64 2.39 -5.14 12.48
C GLU A 64 0.93 -5.52 12.75
N LYS A 65 0.67 -6.28 13.81
CA LYS A 65 -0.70 -6.45 14.33
C LYS A 65 -1.07 -5.20 15.11
N ILE A 66 -2.19 -4.56 14.74
CA ILE A 66 -2.67 -3.33 15.40
C ILE A 66 -3.98 -3.54 16.17
N ASP A 67 -4.72 -4.59 15.86
CA ASP A 67 -5.90 -5.02 16.61
C ASP A 67 -6.16 -6.52 16.38
N GLU A 68 -7.19 -7.08 17.02
CA GLU A 68 -7.72 -8.38 16.66
C GLU A 68 -8.12 -8.40 15.17
N ASN A 69 -7.61 -9.40 14.46
CA ASN A 69 -7.79 -9.58 13.02
C ASN A 69 -7.44 -8.36 12.13
N THR A 70 -6.69 -7.39 12.64
CA THR A 70 -6.30 -6.19 11.90
C THR A 70 -4.79 -6.02 11.89
N PHE A 71 -4.24 -5.89 10.68
CA PHE A 71 -2.81 -5.83 10.45
C PHE A 71 -2.49 -4.59 9.62
N GLN A 72 -1.31 -4.00 9.82
CA GLN A 72 -0.83 -2.91 8.98
C GLN A 72 0.58 -3.19 8.46
N ARG A 73 0.91 -2.53 7.36
CA ARG A 73 2.30 -2.36 6.94
C ARG A 73 2.52 -0.94 6.45
N LYS A 74 3.76 -0.47 6.60
CA LYS A 74 4.20 0.84 6.10
C LYS A 74 5.37 0.64 5.16
N PHE A 75 5.34 1.30 4.02
CA PHE A 75 6.40 1.23 3.02
C PHE A 75 6.60 2.58 2.34
N LYS A 76 7.78 2.75 1.75
CA LYS A 76 8.15 3.95 0.98
C LYS A 76 8.17 3.60 -0.49
N TRP A 77 7.37 4.27 -1.29
CA TRP A 77 7.28 3.93 -2.70
C TRP A 77 6.74 5.08 -3.55
N ASP A 78 7.45 5.41 -4.63
CA ASP A 78 7.05 6.41 -5.62
C ASP A 78 6.49 5.72 -6.87
N ARG A 79 5.24 6.07 -7.22
CA ARG A 79 4.55 5.59 -8.42
C ARG A 79 5.15 6.11 -9.73
N GLY A 80 6.14 7.01 -9.70
CA GLY A 80 6.88 7.47 -10.87
C GLY A 80 6.09 8.42 -11.79
N MET A 81 4.85 8.75 -11.45
CA MET A 81 4.07 9.84 -12.03
C MET A 81 4.53 11.14 -11.38
N TYR A 82 5.75 11.57 -11.71
CA TYR A 82 6.36 12.86 -11.36
C TYR A 82 5.55 13.65 -10.32
N GLU A 83 5.60 13.19 -9.07
CA GLU A 83 4.79 13.73 -7.96
C GLU A 83 5.37 15.08 -7.50
N TYR A 84 5.64 15.98 -8.45
CA TYR A 84 6.30 17.27 -8.27
C TYR A 84 5.56 18.19 -7.30
N GLY A 85 4.24 18.02 -7.11
CA GLY A 85 3.48 18.72 -6.09
C GLY A 85 3.78 18.30 -4.64
N ASN A 86 4.59 17.25 -4.44
CA ASN A 86 5.05 16.75 -3.14
C ASN A 86 6.58 16.50 -3.11
N GLY A 87 7.29 16.90 -4.17
CA GLY A 87 8.72 16.64 -4.37
C GLY A 87 9.59 17.73 -3.75
N GLY A 88 10.12 17.46 -2.55
CA GLY A 88 11.38 18.08 -2.14
C GLY A 88 12.49 17.56 -3.06
N PHE A 89 13.36 18.47 -3.50
CA PHE A 89 14.48 18.27 -4.43
C PHE A 89 15.04 16.85 -4.53
N LYS A 90 15.18 16.39 -5.79
CA LYS A 90 15.68 15.08 -6.27
C LYS A 90 17.02 14.56 -5.69
N TRP A 91 17.68 15.29 -4.81
CA TRP A 91 19.00 14.91 -4.27
C TRP A 91 19.00 14.56 -2.78
N ILE A 92 17.91 14.81 -2.04
CA ILE A 92 17.72 14.39 -0.62
C ILE A 92 16.30 13.77 -0.44
N GLY A 93 15.66 13.33 -1.54
CA GLY A 93 14.22 13.10 -1.67
C GLY A 93 13.64 11.99 -0.79
N SER A 94 12.76 12.36 0.15
CA SER A 94 11.94 11.39 0.88
C SER A 94 10.86 10.81 -0.04
N LEU A 95 10.95 9.52 -0.38
CA LEU A 95 9.85 8.77 -0.97
C LEU A 95 8.58 8.91 -0.12
N PRO A 96 7.38 8.99 -0.72
CA PRO A 96 6.16 9.07 0.05
C PRO A 96 5.95 7.77 0.83
N THR A 97 5.50 7.90 2.07
CA THR A 97 5.16 6.75 2.91
C THR A 97 3.70 6.37 2.67
N TRP A 98 3.47 5.11 2.45
CA TRP A 98 2.15 4.51 2.32
C TRP A 98 1.88 3.64 3.53
N ARG A 99 0.62 3.59 3.94
CA ARG A 99 0.12 2.67 4.95
C ARG A 99 -0.96 1.81 4.34
N GLU A 100 -0.73 0.51 4.35
CA GLU A 100 -1.77 -0.47 4.06
C GLU A 100 -2.30 -1.07 5.37
N ILE A 101 -3.62 -1.23 5.46
CA ILE A 101 -4.29 -1.88 6.59
C ILE A 101 -5.16 -3.00 6.04
N TYR A 102 -5.03 -4.19 6.64
CA TYR A 102 -5.75 -5.41 6.29
C TYR A 102 -6.71 -5.76 7.42
N PHE A 103 -7.98 -5.93 7.06
CA PHE A 103 -9.02 -6.45 7.94
C PHE A 103 -9.29 -7.89 7.52
N VAL A 104 -8.97 -8.81 8.42
CA VAL A 104 -9.15 -10.25 8.22
C VAL A 104 -10.42 -10.67 8.95
N ASP A 105 -11.16 -11.60 8.36
CA ASP A 105 -12.28 -12.26 9.01
C ASP A 105 -12.33 -13.71 8.54
N ASN A 106 -12.53 -14.66 9.46
CA ASN A 106 -12.58 -16.10 9.18
C ASN A 106 -11.43 -16.61 8.29
N GLY A 107 -10.20 -16.14 8.56
CA GLY A 107 -9.01 -16.54 7.80
C GLY A 107 -8.90 -15.95 6.39
N LYS A 108 -9.80 -15.04 6.00
CA LYS A 108 -9.79 -14.36 4.70
C LYS A 108 -9.71 -12.85 4.84
N ILE A 109 -9.18 -12.16 3.83
CA ILE A 109 -9.08 -10.69 3.85
C ILE A 109 -10.39 -10.09 3.34
N ARG A 110 -11.06 -9.29 4.17
CA ARG A 110 -12.32 -8.62 3.82
C ARG A 110 -12.13 -7.21 3.27
N LEU A 111 -11.11 -6.51 3.76
CA LEU A 111 -10.82 -5.15 3.33
C LEU A 111 -9.32 -4.90 3.39
N VAL A 112 -8.79 -4.29 2.34
CA VAL A 112 -7.47 -3.65 2.37
C VAL A 112 -7.67 -2.17 2.09
N THR A 113 -7.08 -1.32 2.92
CA THR A 113 -6.96 0.11 2.63
C THR A 113 -5.53 0.44 2.26
N ALA A 114 -5.31 1.41 1.38
CA ALA A 114 -3.98 1.87 1.00
C ALA A 114 -3.98 3.40 0.97
N ASN A 115 -3.32 4.02 1.97
CA ASN A 115 -3.36 5.46 2.17
C ASN A 115 -1.95 6.05 2.17
N LYS A 116 -1.72 7.03 1.28
CA LYS A 116 -0.53 7.87 1.34
C LYS A 116 -0.55 8.69 2.62
N GLN A 117 0.48 8.55 3.43
CA GLN A 117 0.64 9.33 4.66
C GLN A 117 1.18 10.71 4.29
N LEU A 118 0.58 11.75 4.87
CA LEU A 118 1.09 13.12 4.75
C LEU A 118 2.50 13.17 5.35
N LYS A 119 3.41 13.92 4.72
CA LYS A 119 4.72 14.19 5.32
C LYS A 119 4.49 14.86 6.67
N ASN A 120 5.16 14.39 7.73
CA ASN A 120 5.30 15.19 8.94
C ASN A 120 5.88 16.55 8.51
N LYS A 121 5.23 17.63 8.94
CA LYS A 121 5.64 19.01 8.66
C LYS A 121 7.15 19.13 8.92
N SER A 122 7.89 19.75 7.99
CA SER A 122 9.35 19.79 8.08
C SER A 122 9.81 20.39 9.42
N LEU A 123 11.03 20.08 9.87
CA LEU A 123 11.62 20.70 11.05
C LEU A 123 11.53 22.23 11.01
N PHE A 124 11.57 22.85 9.83
CA PHE A 124 11.36 24.29 9.67
C PHE A 124 9.97 24.77 10.07
N HIS A 125 8.92 23.97 9.83
CA HIS A 125 7.59 24.28 10.33
C HIS A 125 7.52 24.07 11.86
N ALA A 126 8.19 23.06 12.41
CA ALA A 126 8.23 22.85 13.87
C ALA A 126 8.98 23.98 14.59
N LEU A 127 9.97 24.59 13.93
CA LEU A 127 10.76 25.73 14.41
C LEU A 127 10.15 27.10 14.04
N GLY A 128 8.96 27.15 13.41
CA GLY A 128 8.30 28.41 13.02
C GLY A 128 8.98 29.19 11.88
N LEU A 129 9.93 28.58 11.16
CA LEU A 129 10.70 29.19 10.08
C LEU A 129 10.02 29.05 8.70
N SER A 130 8.77 28.58 8.65
CA SER A 130 8.05 28.31 7.39
C SER A 130 7.72 29.55 6.56
N ASN A 131 7.90 30.77 7.11
CA ASN A 131 7.61 32.03 6.43
C ASN A 131 8.87 32.73 5.87
N LEU A 132 10.05 32.11 5.95
CA LEU A 132 11.32 32.71 5.51
C LEU A 132 11.74 32.32 4.09
N PHE A 133 10.94 31.50 3.39
CA PHE A 133 11.16 31.09 2.00
C PHE A 133 9.82 30.99 1.26
#